data_AF-A0A3R9M0V0-F1
#
_entry.id   AF-A0A3R9M0V0-F1
#
_cell.length_a   1.000
_cell.length_b   1.000
_cell.length_c   1.000
_cell.angle_alpha   90.00
_cell.angle_beta   90.00
_cell.angle_gamma   90.00
#
_symmetry.space_group_name_H-M   'P 1'
#
loop_
_entity.id
_entity.type
_entity.pdbx_description
1 polymer ?
#
loop_
_entity_poly.entity_id
_entity_poly.type
_entity_poly.pdbx_seq_one_letter_code
_entity_poly.pdbx_strand_id
1 'polypeptide(L)' 'MSTAISACSTLSRQHRAWIALYSLQMATSHRNQVLAQNNVTESDLVEYQESWVKMQVRRGMLEK' A
#
# COMPACT_ATOMS: atom_id res chain seq x y z
N MET A 1 -1.08 22.61 -15.67
CA MET A 1 -1.63 21.25 -15.90
C MET A 1 -0.77 20.28 -15.08
N SER A 2 -1.36 19.70 -14.04
CA SER A 2 -0.65 19.02 -12.94
C SER A 2 -0.04 17.69 -13.38
N THR A 3 1.29 17.58 -13.34
CA THR A 3 2.09 16.39 -13.64
C THR A 3 2.11 15.42 -12.45
N ALA A 4 0.97 14.80 -12.12
CA ALA A 4 0.88 13.83 -11.02
C ALA A 4 1.20 12.38 -11.44
N ILE A 5 1.70 12.16 -12.66
CA ILE A 5 1.76 10.81 -13.26
C ILE A 5 3.04 10.02 -12.90
N SER A 6 4.13 10.63 -12.42
CA SER A 6 5.44 9.91 -12.41
C SER A 6 5.96 9.41 -11.06
N ALA A 7 5.32 9.70 -9.91
CA ALA A 7 5.83 9.20 -8.62
C ALA A 7 5.59 7.70 -8.41
N CYS A 8 4.53 7.15 -9.01
CA CYS A 8 4.14 5.74 -8.87
C CYS A 8 5.06 4.79 -9.67
N SER A 9 5.73 5.31 -10.71
CA SER A 9 6.61 4.54 -11.61
C SER A 9 7.95 4.15 -10.99
N THR A 10 8.38 4.86 -9.93
CA THR A 10 9.70 4.66 -9.30
C THR A 10 9.65 3.62 -8.17
N LEU A 11 8.48 3.41 -7.56
CA LEU A 11 8.34 2.48 -6.45
C LEU A 11 8.21 1.03 -6.92
N SER A 12 8.80 0.11 -6.18
CA SER A 12 8.57 -1.32 -6.40
C SER A 12 7.11 -1.68 -6.09
N ARG A 13 6.63 -2.75 -6.72
CA ARG A 13 5.26 -3.25 -6.51
C ARG A 13 4.97 -3.52 -5.03
N GLN A 14 5.94 -4.07 -4.32
CA GLN A 14 5.88 -4.29 -2.86
C GLN A 14 5.64 -2.98 -2.09
N HIS A 15 6.40 -1.91 -2.37
CA HIS A 15 6.19 -0.63 -1.69
C HIS A 15 4.81 -0.03 -1.98
N ARG A 16 4.33 -0.15 -3.22
CA ARG A 16 2.98 0.32 -3.57
C ARG A 16 1.90 -0.48 -2.85
N ALA A 17 2.07 -1.80 -2.72
CA ALA A 17 1.16 -2.64 -1.96
C ALA A 17 1.14 -2.27 -0.47
N TRP A 18 2.29 -1.94 0.11
CA TRP A 18 2.38 -1.44 1.49
C TRP A 18 1.68 -0.11 1.70
N ILE A 19 1.84 0.85 0.79
CA ILE A 19 1.12 2.14 0.84
C ILE A 19 -0.40 1.90 0.75
N ALA A 20 -0.83 0.98 -0.13
CA ALA A 20 -2.22 0.60 -0.24
C ALA A 20 -2.74 -0.06 1.05
N LEU A 21 -2.03 -1.01 1.63
CA LEU A 21 -2.39 -1.66 2.90
C LEU A 21 -2.49 -0.64 4.05
N TYR A 22 -1.56 0.31 4.12
CA TYR A 22 -1.61 1.39 5.10
C TYR A 22 -2.86 2.28 4.92
N SER A 23 -3.16 2.67 3.68
CA SER A 23 -4.32 3.50 3.36
C SER A 23 -5.64 2.80 3.72
N LEU A 24 -5.71 1.48 3.48
CA LEU A 24 -6.85 0.65 3.89
C LEU A 24 -6.96 0.55 5.42
N GLN A 25 -5.85 0.37 6.13
CA GLN A 25 -5.83 0.29 7.59
C GLN A 25 -6.30 1.59 8.24
N MET A 26 -5.98 2.74 7.65
CA MET A 26 -6.44 4.05 8.11
C MET A 26 -7.88 4.39 7.69
N ALA A 27 -8.56 3.48 6.96
CA ALA A 27 -9.90 3.67 6.43
C ALA A 27 -10.10 4.99 5.66
N THR A 28 -9.02 5.53 5.08
CA THR A 28 -9.03 6.86 4.46
C THR A 28 -9.70 6.89 3.09
N SER A 29 -9.94 5.72 2.48
CA SER A 29 -10.49 5.62 1.12
C SER A 29 -11.11 4.26 0.84
N HIS A 30 -12.02 4.23 -0.16
CA HIS A 30 -12.61 3.00 -0.66
C HIS A 30 -11.58 2.09 -1.31
N ARG A 31 -11.74 0.77 -1.08
CA ARG A 31 -10.77 -0.26 -1.48
C ARG A 31 -10.38 -0.19 -2.95
N ASN A 32 -11.36 -0.09 -3.85
CA ASN A 32 -11.11 -0.01 -5.30
C ASN A 32 -10.32 1.26 -5.70
N GLN A 33 -10.55 2.37 -5.01
CA GLN A 33 -9.85 3.62 -5.27
C GLN A 33 -8.39 3.52 -4.81
N VAL A 34 -8.14 2.92 -3.65
CA VAL A 34 -6.77 2.69 -3.15
C VAL A 34 -5.96 1.81 -4.10
N LEU A 35 -6.56 0.73 -4.60
CA LEU A 35 -5.92 -0.17 -5.58
C LEU A 35 -5.55 0.59 -6.86
N ALA A 36 -6.49 1.36 -7.42
CA ALA A 36 -6.27 2.14 -8.64
C ALA A 36 -5.18 3.21 -8.46
N GLN A 37 -5.22 3.96 -7.36
CA GLN A 37 -4.25 5.01 -7.06
C GLN A 37 -2.82 4.46 -6.90
N ASN A 38 -2.69 3.28 -6.30
CA ASN A 38 -1.39 2.65 -6.04
C ASN A 38 -0.94 1.71 -7.15
N ASN A 39 -1.73 1.54 -8.23
CA ASN A 39 -1.42 0.61 -9.32
C ASN A 39 -1.07 -0.79 -8.82
N VAL A 40 -1.92 -1.32 -7.94
CA VAL A 40 -1.82 -2.67 -7.36
C VAL A 40 -3.16 -3.38 -7.45
N THR A 41 -3.11 -4.71 -7.46
CA THR A 41 -4.28 -5.60 -7.45
C THR A 41 -4.52 -6.17 -6.05
N GLU A 42 -5.67 -6.80 -5.86
CA GLU A 42 -5.94 -7.54 -4.63
C GLU A 42 -4.92 -8.66 -4.38
N SER A 43 -4.49 -9.33 -5.44
CA SER A 43 -3.48 -10.39 -5.35
C SER A 43 -2.15 -9.84 -4.85
N ASP A 44 -1.74 -8.65 -5.30
CA ASP A 44 -0.52 -8.00 -4.81
C ASP A 44 -0.64 -7.65 -3.31
N LEU A 45 -1.82 -7.21 -2.86
CA LEU A 45 -2.05 -6.96 -1.43
C LEU A 45 -1.85 -8.24 -0.61
N VAL A 46 -2.45 -9.35 -1.04
CA VAL A 46 -2.34 -10.64 -0.35
C VAL A 46 -0.89 -11.14 -0.33
N GLU A 47 -0.19 -11.05 -1.47
CA GLU A 47 1.22 -11.46 -1.59
C GLU A 47 2.12 -10.71 -0.60
N TYR A 48 1.93 -9.40 -0.45
CA TYR A 48 2.79 -8.56 0.39
C TYR A 48 2.26 -8.31 1.80
N GLN A 49 1.07 -8.80 2.15
CA GLN A 49 0.43 -8.58 3.44
C GLN A 49 1.26 -9.14 4.60
N GLU A 50 1.78 -10.36 4.48
CA GLU A 50 2.59 -10.96 5.54
C GLU A 50 3.89 -10.17 5.79
N SER A 51 4.54 -9.74 4.70
CA SER A 51 5.76 -8.93 4.76
C SER A 51 5.50 -7.55 5.35
N TRP A 52 4.35 -6.95 5.03
CA TRP A 52 3.87 -5.70 5.63
C TRP A 52 3.68 -5.81 7.15
N VAL A 53 2.99 -6.85 7.63
CA VAL A 53 2.77 -7.08 9.07
C VAL A 53 4.11 -7.27 9.79
N LYS A 54 5.02 -8.08 9.22
CA LYS A 54 6.37 -8.26 9.76
C LYS A 54 7.14 -6.94 9.87
N MET A 55 6.98 -6.05 8.89
CA MET A 55 7.58 -4.72 8.91
C MET A 55 6.97 -3.84 10.02
N GLN A 56 5.64 -3.82 10.17
CA GLN A 56 4.96 -3.03 11.22
C GLN A 56 5.34 -3.49 12.63
N VAL A 57 5.43 -4.82 12.85
CA VAL A 57 5.87 -5.40 14.14
C VAL A 57 7.30 -4.97 14.47
N ARG A 58 8.23 -5.05 13.50
CA ARG A 58 9.61 -4.59 13.71
C ARG A 58 9.70 -3.10 14.01
N ARG A 59 8.81 -2.29 13.44
CA ARG A 59 8.75 -0.84 13.67
C ARG A 59 7.97 -0.44 14.92
N GLY A 60 7.41 -1.39 15.67
CA GLY A 60 6.55 -1.10 16.82
C GLY A 60 5.23 -0.41 16.47
N MET A 61 4.84 -0.40 15.19
CA MET A 61 3.61 0.27 14.70
C MET A 61 2.35 -0.59 14.89
N LEU A 62 2.51 -1.87 15.25
CA LEU A 62 1.43 -2.76 15.62
C LEU A 62 1.49 -2.97 17.14
N GLU A 63 0.95 -2.01 17.90
CA GLU A 63 0.73 -2.19 19.33
C GLU A 63 -0.41 -3.20 19.52
N LYS A 64 -0.21 -4.15 20.44
CA LYS A 64 -1.09 -5.28 20.71
C LYS A 64 -2.41 -4.86 21.34
#